data_AF-A0A645B4Y5-F1
#
_entry.id   AF-A0A645B4Y5-F1
#
_cell.length_a   1.000
_cell.length_b   1.000
_cell.length_c   1.000
_cell.angle_alpha   90.00
_cell.angle_beta   90.00
_cell.angle_gamma   90.00
#
_symmetry.space_group_name_H-M   'P 1'
#
loop_
_entity.id
_entity.type
_entity.pdbx_description
1 polymer ?
#
loop_
_entity_poly.entity_id
_entity_poly.type
_entity_poly.pdbx_seq_one_letter_code
_entity_poly.pdbx_strand_id
1 'polypeptide(L)'
;MLSSLDISRRNLVLQGEETFKKVVNFAQYARDEINAIGDYYAYSKELINGDSVFDFDITKLSVNTLDLGLAGIEVYDILRDEYGIQIEFGDLGNILAYISVGDKTKNVERLISALGEIRRLYKKDKSGMLESEYINPVVEMSPKTAFFADKKSIHLDKCAGEICTEFVMCYPPGIPILAPGERITKEIIDYIKYAQEKGCMLTGPESMNLSHLNVLKGE
;
A
#
# COMPACT_ATOMS: atom_id res chain seq x y z
N MET A 1 -25.50 6.67 16.72
CA MET A 1 -25.25 6.13 15.36
C MET A 1 -26.29 6.58 14.34
N LEU A 2 -27.60 6.45 14.56
CA LEU A 2 -28.59 6.91 13.56
C LEU A 2 -28.59 8.44 13.38
N SER A 3 -28.59 9.21 14.48
CA SER A 3 -28.56 10.67 14.40
C SER A 3 -27.30 11.23 13.73
N SER A 4 -26.14 10.58 13.88
CA SER A 4 -24.90 11.00 13.22
C SER A 4 -24.94 10.77 11.70
N LEU A 5 -25.61 9.70 11.24
CA LEU A 5 -25.83 9.46 9.81
C LEU A 5 -26.78 10.50 9.22
N ASP A 6 -27.87 10.81 9.92
CA ASP A 6 -28.82 11.84 9.47
C ASP A 6 -28.18 13.23 9.39
N ILE A 7 -27.35 13.60 10.38
CA ILE A 7 -26.59 14.84 10.36
C ILE A 7 -25.58 14.84 9.20
N SER A 8 -24.86 13.74 8.98
CA SER A 8 -23.90 13.63 7.88
C SER A 8 -24.58 13.80 6.52
N ARG A 9 -25.72 13.12 6.31
CA ARG A 9 -26.54 13.28 5.10
C ARG A 9 -27.02 14.72 4.93
N ARG A 10 -27.53 15.34 6.00
CA ARG A 10 -27.97 16.74 5.97
C ARG A 10 -26.83 17.68 5.58
N ASN A 11 -25.63 17.49 6.14
CA ASN A 11 -24.46 18.32 5.82
C ASN A 11 -24.03 18.14 4.36
N LEU A 12 -24.04 16.91 3.84
CA LEU A 12 -23.74 16.65 2.43
C LEU A 12 -24.75 17.30 1.48
N VAL A 13 -26.04 17.28 1.83
CA VAL A 13 -27.08 17.94 1.01
C VAL A 13 -26.94 19.46 1.03
N LEU A 14 -26.63 20.05 2.19
CA LEU A 14 -26.60 21.50 2.34
C LEU A 14 -25.27 22.15 1.93
N GLN A 15 -24.15 21.43 2.12
CA GLN A 15 -22.80 21.99 2.04
C GLN A 15 -21.80 21.05 1.32
N GLY A 16 -22.27 19.93 0.76
CA GLY A 16 -21.38 18.89 0.20
C GLY A 16 -20.48 19.41 -0.92
N GLU A 17 -21.04 20.17 -1.86
CA GLU A 17 -20.28 20.70 -3.00
C GLU A 17 -19.11 21.60 -2.55
N GLU A 18 -19.38 22.58 -1.69
CA GLU A 18 -18.35 23.47 -1.17
C GLU A 18 -17.33 22.71 -0.30
N THR A 19 -17.80 21.76 0.51
CA THR A 19 -16.95 20.94 1.37
C THR A 19 -15.99 20.09 0.55
N PHE A 20 -16.45 19.39 -0.48
CA PHE A 20 -15.59 18.57 -1.33
C PHE A 20 -14.72 19.40 -2.25
N LYS A 21 -15.17 20.58 -2.71
CA LYS A 21 -14.32 21.53 -3.42
C LYS A 21 -13.12 21.95 -2.57
N LYS A 22 -13.32 22.16 -1.26
CA LYS A 22 -12.22 22.43 -0.32
C LYS A 22 -11.27 21.24 -0.18
N VAL A 23 -11.78 20.01 -0.07
CA VAL A 23 -10.95 18.79 0.00
C VAL A 23 -10.10 18.62 -1.26
N VAL A 24 -10.72 18.80 -2.44
CA VAL A 24 -10.04 18.80 -3.74
C VAL A 24 -8.92 19.83 -3.79
N ASN A 25 -9.20 21.07 -3.36
CA ASN A 25 -8.20 22.13 -3.35
C ASN A 25 -7.02 21.82 -2.41
N PHE A 26 -7.29 21.23 -1.24
CA PHE A 26 -6.23 20.80 -0.32
C PHE A 26 -5.39 19.67 -0.90
N ALA A 27 -6.01 18.68 -1.53
CA ALA A 27 -5.28 17.59 -2.16
C ALA A 27 -4.43 18.07 -3.34
N GLN A 28 -4.96 18.97 -4.17
CA GLN A 28 -4.19 19.55 -5.27
C GLN A 28 -3.04 20.41 -4.75
N TYR A 29 -3.29 21.28 -3.78
CA TYR A 29 -2.26 22.11 -3.17
C TYR A 29 -1.13 21.26 -2.57
N ALA A 30 -1.48 20.26 -1.77
CA ALA A 30 -0.49 19.34 -1.19
C ALA A 30 0.33 18.63 -2.27
N ARG A 31 -0.33 18.17 -3.33
CA ARG A 31 0.32 17.49 -4.45
C ARG A 31 1.33 18.40 -5.16
N ASP A 32 0.94 19.62 -5.46
CA ASP A 32 1.81 20.59 -6.14
C ASP A 32 3.05 20.91 -5.29
N GLU A 33 2.86 21.16 -4.00
CA GLU A 33 3.97 21.43 -3.06
C GLU A 33 4.88 20.21 -2.87
N ILE A 34 4.33 19.00 -2.73
CA ILE A 34 5.12 17.77 -2.58
C ILE A 34 5.96 17.51 -3.83
N ASN A 35 5.39 17.71 -5.03
CA ASN A 35 6.16 17.58 -6.27
C ASN A 35 7.24 18.65 -6.38
N ALA A 36 7.02 19.86 -5.85
CA ALA A 36 8.02 20.92 -5.82
C ALA A 36 9.19 20.65 -4.84
N ILE A 37 8.98 19.84 -3.80
CA ILE A 37 10.05 19.36 -2.91
C ILE A 37 11.09 18.52 -3.68
N GLY A 38 10.63 17.74 -4.67
CA GLY A 38 11.44 16.81 -5.46
C GLY A 38 11.71 15.47 -4.75
N ASP A 39 12.18 14.47 -5.51
CA ASP A 39 12.39 13.06 -5.06
C ASP A 39 11.12 12.34 -4.55
N TYR A 40 9.96 12.97 -4.70
CA TYR A 40 8.64 12.39 -4.56
C TYR A 40 7.90 12.48 -5.88
N TYR A 41 6.95 11.59 -6.10
CA TYR A 41 5.99 11.71 -7.19
C TYR A 41 4.57 11.59 -6.64
N ALA A 42 3.96 12.73 -6.35
CA ALA A 42 2.57 12.85 -5.96
C ALA A 42 1.72 12.90 -7.23
N TYR A 43 1.28 11.72 -7.69
CA TYR A 43 0.64 11.56 -8.99
C TYR A 43 -0.85 11.92 -8.98
N SER A 44 -1.38 12.17 -10.17
CA SER A 44 -2.79 12.50 -10.41
C SER A 44 -3.28 12.07 -11.81
N LYS A 45 -4.10 12.93 -12.44
CA LYS A 45 -4.78 12.70 -13.73
C LYS A 45 -3.83 12.49 -14.92
N GLU A 46 -2.55 12.82 -14.79
CA GLU A 46 -1.53 12.50 -15.80
C GLU A 46 -1.39 10.98 -16.03
N LEU A 47 -1.88 10.13 -15.12
CA LEU A 47 -1.96 8.69 -15.31
C LEU A 47 -3.07 8.23 -16.27
N ILE A 48 -4.05 9.09 -16.57
CA ILE A 48 -5.17 8.76 -17.47
C ILE A 48 -4.61 8.55 -18.88
N ASN A 49 -4.70 7.33 -19.37
CA ASN A 49 -4.08 6.91 -20.63
C ASN A 49 -5.09 6.46 -21.70
N GLY A 50 -6.39 6.47 -21.38
CA GLY A 50 -7.46 6.08 -22.31
C GLY A 50 -7.56 4.58 -22.57
N ASP A 51 -6.82 3.76 -21.82
CA ASP A 51 -6.83 2.30 -21.89
C ASP A 51 -7.04 1.71 -20.48
N SER A 52 -5.96 1.51 -19.72
CA SER A 52 -6.00 0.90 -18.40
C SER A 52 -6.44 1.84 -17.28
N VAL A 53 -6.36 3.17 -17.47
CA VAL A 53 -6.74 4.17 -16.48
C VAL A 53 -7.80 5.11 -17.07
N PHE A 54 -9.04 4.95 -16.60
CA PHE A 54 -10.18 5.75 -17.05
C PHE A 54 -10.24 7.14 -16.40
N ASP A 55 -10.12 7.23 -15.07
CA ASP A 55 -10.10 8.49 -14.31
C ASP A 55 -9.32 8.32 -13.01
N PHE A 56 -9.05 9.43 -12.32
CA PHE A 56 -8.31 9.47 -11.06
C PHE A 56 -9.05 10.29 -10.00
N ASP A 57 -9.28 9.70 -8.81
CA ASP A 57 -9.83 10.42 -7.66
C ASP A 57 -8.77 11.32 -7.03
N ILE A 58 -8.80 12.60 -7.39
CA ILE A 58 -7.84 13.62 -6.94
C ILE A 58 -7.82 13.83 -5.41
N THR A 59 -8.88 13.41 -4.70
CA THR A 59 -8.95 13.52 -3.23
C THR A 59 -8.05 12.50 -2.54
N LYS A 60 -7.61 11.47 -3.26
CA LYS A 60 -6.64 10.47 -2.81
C LYS A 60 -5.24 11.03 -3.07
N LEU A 61 -4.55 11.44 -2.01
CA LEU A 61 -3.18 11.94 -2.11
C LEU A 61 -2.23 10.76 -1.98
N SER A 62 -2.01 10.06 -3.09
CA SER A 62 -0.96 9.05 -3.21
C SER A 62 0.36 9.71 -3.60
N VAL A 63 1.45 9.27 -2.98
CA VAL A 63 2.79 9.80 -3.23
C VAL A 63 3.77 8.63 -3.32
N ASN A 64 4.42 8.47 -4.47
CA ASN A 64 5.51 7.53 -4.62
C ASN A 64 6.77 8.07 -3.94
N THR A 65 7.47 7.20 -3.21
CA THR A 65 8.64 7.52 -2.39
C THR A 65 9.91 6.79 -2.85
N LEU A 66 9.85 6.02 -3.94
CA LEU A 66 10.99 5.22 -4.39
C LEU A 66 12.18 6.09 -4.83
N ASP A 67 11.90 7.23 -5.46
CA ASP A 67 12.95 8.20 -5.87
C ASP A 67 13.65 8.87 -4.68
N LEU A 68 13.02 8.87 -3.50
CA LEU A 68 13.65 9.27 -2.24
C LEU A 68 14.61 8.20 -1.70
N GLY A 69 14.52 6.96 -2.20
CA GLY A 69 15.28 5.81 -1.71
C GLY A 69 14.66 5.16 -0.47
N LEU A 70 13.35 5.36 -0.22
CA LEU A 70 12.63 4.80 0.91
C LEU A 70 11.36 4.08 0.44
N ALA A 71 11.05 2.94 1.07
CA ALA A 71 9.74 2.32 0.88
C ALA A 71 8.65 3.19 1.52
N GLY A 72 7.43 3.10 1.00
CA GLY A 72 6.29 3.85 1.54
C GLY A 72 6.06 3.56 3.02
N ILE A 73 6.22 2.30 3.45
CA ILE A 73 6.12 1.89 4.86
C ILE A 73 7.19 2.55 5.75
N GLU A 74 8.41 2.76 5.24
CA GLU A 74 9.46 3.47 5.97
C GLU A 74 9.06 4.94 6.19
N VAL A 75 8.54 5.61 5.15
CA VAL A 75 8.05 6.99 5.25
C VAL A 75 6.83 7.09 6.16
N TYR A 76 5.93 6.11 6.11
CA TYR A 76 4.78 5.99 6.99
C TYR A 76 5.19 5.93 8.47
N ASP A 77 6.16 5.07 8.82
CA ASP A 77 6.64 4.93 10.19
C ASP A 77 7.32 6.22 10.68
N ILE A 78 8.13 6.88 9.84
CA ILE A 78 8.75 8.18 10.20
C ILE A 78 7.68 9.25 10.44
N LEU A 79 6.69 9.38 9.55
CA LEU A 79 5.59 10.34 9.71
C LEU A 79 4.81 10.10 11.02
N ARG A 80 4.53 8.84 11.34
CA ARG A 80 3.81 8.45 12.55
C ARG A 80 4.63 8.72 13.81
N ASP A 81 5.85 8.19 13.87
CA ASP A 81 6.63 8.09 15.09
C ASP A 81 7.38 9.39 15.42
N GLU A 82 7.86 10.13 14.41
CA GLU A 82 8.64 11.35 14.61
C GLU A 82 7.80 12.63 14.49
N TYR A 83 6.79 12.63 13.60
CA TYR A 83 5.99 13.83 13.31
C TYR A 83 4.57 13.79 13.89
N GLY A 84 4.11 12.63 14.38
CA GLY A 84 2.76 12.42 14.87
C GLY A 84 1.70 12.65 13.79
N ILE A 85 2.02 12.29 12.54
CA ILE A 85 1.15 12.41 11.38
C ILE A 85 0.72 11.00 10.97
N GLN A 86 -0.55 10.69 11.22
CA GLN A 86 -1.15 9.42 10.78
C GLN A 86 -1.70 9.58 9.37
N ILE A 87 -1.13 8.85 8.43
CA ILE A 87 -1.67 8.67 7.08
C ILE A 87 -2.42 7.33 7.00
N GLU A 88 -3.04 7.02 5.85
CA GLU A 88 -3.85 5.81 5.70
C GLU A 88 -2.97 4.55 5.71
N PHE A 89 -1.96 4.49 4.83
CA PHE A 89 -0.95 3.43 4.82
C PHE A 89 0.30 3.83 4.02
N GLY A 90 1.37 3.03 4.16
CA GLY A 90 2.52 3.02 3.27
C GLY A 90 2.80 1.60 2.78
N ASP A 91 2.82 1.39 1.47
CA ASP A 91 3.21 0.12 0.85
C ASP A 91 4.71 0.12 0.50
N LEU A 92 5.16 -0.74 -0.41
CA LEU A 92 6.58 -0.81 -0.78
C LEU A 92 7.06 0.39 -1.61
N GLY A 93 6.17 1.12 -2.28
CA GLY A 93 6.53 2.22 -3.16
C GLY A 93 5.83 3.54 -2.87
N ASN A 94 4.71 3.53 -2.15
CA ASN A 94 3.82 4.66 -2.00
C ASN A 94 3.37 4.85 -0.56
N ILE A 95 3.11 6.10 -0.23
CA ILE A 95 2.25 6.47 0.88
C ILE A 95 0.89 6.96 0.36
N LEU A 96 -0.17 6.70 1.10
CA LEU A 96 -1.50 7.22 0.84
C LEU A 96 -1.96 8.10 2.01
N ALA A 97 -2.17 9.38 1.74
CA ALA A 97 -2.79 10.31 2.68
C ALA A 97 -4.26 10.57 2.30
N TYR A 98 -5.15 10.39 3.27
CA TYR A 98 -6.57 10.73 3.14
C TYR A 98 -6.84 12.13 3.67
N ILE A 99 -7.06 13.06 2.75
CA ILE A 99 -7.53 14.40 3.08
C ILE A 99 -9.05 14.36 3.18
N SER A 100 -9.56 14.70 4.35
CA SER A 100 -10.97 14.58 4.70
C SER A 100 -11.62 15.94 4.93
N VAL A 101 -12.94 15.93 5.11
CA VAL A 101 -13.72 17.12 5.49
C VAL A 101 -13.30 17.69 6.86
N GLY A 102 -12.64 16.88 7.70
CA GLY A 102 -12.13 17.30 9.01
C GLY A 102 -10.80 18.06 8.95
N ASP A 103 -10.14 18.05 7.79
CA ASP A 103 -8.82 18.64 7.65
C ASP A 103 -8.85 20.16 7.53
N LYS A 104 -7.75 20.74 8.00
CA LYS A 104 -7.49 22.19 8.01
C LYS A 104 -6.19 22.43 7.27
N THR A 105 -6.00 23.65 6.77
CA THR A 105 -4.76 24.08 6.10
C THR A 105 -3.53 23.70 6.91
N LYS A 106 -3.54 23.94 8.23
CA LYS A 106 -2.43 23.57 9.12
C LYS A 106 -2.05 22.08 9.11
N ASN A 107 -3.00 21.17 8.83
CA ASN A 107 -2.71 19.73 8.77
C ASN A 107 -1.95 19.42 7.47
N VAL A 108 -2.38 20.02 6.36
CA VAL A 108 -1.75 19.89 5.04
C VAL A 108 -0.35 20.48 5.06
N GLU A 109 -0.18 21.69 5.61
CA GLU A 109 1.14 22.33 5.77
C GLU A 109 2.10 21.49 6.62
N ARG A 110 1.60 20.86 7.69
CA ARG A 110 2.40 19.97 8.53
C ARG A 110 2.88 18.74 7.76
N LEU A 111 2.03 18.15 6.92
CA LEU A 111 2.40 17.02 6.07
C LEU A 111 3.48 17.42 5.06
N ILE A 112 3.29 18.54 4.35
CA ILE A 112 4.25 19.05 3.36
C ILE A 112 5.60 19.33 4.04
N SER A 113 5.58 20.02 5.18
CA SER A 113 6.79 20.36 5.94
C SER A 113 7.52 19.10 6.42
N ALA A 114 6.78 18.11 6.95
CA ALA A 114 7.36 16.85 7.39
C ALA A 114 8.01 16.08 6.23
N LEU A 115 7.37 16.00 5.06
CA LEU A 115 7.96 15.37 3.88
C LEU A 115 9.23 16.11 3.41
N GLY A 116 9.25 17.44 3.47
CA GLY A 116 10.44 18.23 3.19
C GLY A 116 11.61 17.92 4.14
N GLU A 117 11.32 17.76 5.43
CA GLU A 117 12.33 17.36 6.42
C GLU A 117 12.78 15.90 6.26
N ILE A 118 11.84 14.99 5.99
CA ILE A 118 12.14 13.58 5.73
C ILE A 118 13.09 13.45 4.55
N ARG A 119 12.82 14.16 3.46
CA ARG A 119 13.73 14.22 2.32
C ARG A 119 15.13 14.70 2.70
N ARG A 120 15.22 15.75 3.52
CA ARG A 120 16.53 16.31 3.94
C ARG A 120 17.34 15.35 4.82
N LEU A 121 16.67 14.60 5.69
CA LEU A 121 17.31 13.79 6.73
C LEU A 121 17.51 12.33 6.34
N TYR A 122 16.58 11.76 5.57
CA TYR A 122 16.48 10.32 5.34
C TYR A 122 16.65 9.91 3.87
N LYS A 123 16.90 10.85 2.95
CA LYS A 123 17.17 10.50 1.55
C LYS A 123 18.34 9.51 1.45
N LYS A 124 18.13 8.44 0.69
CA LYS A 124 19.12 7.39 0.43
C LYS A 124 19.32 7.21 -1.07
N ASP A 125 20.30 6.39 -1.41
CA ASP A 125 20.45 5.90 -2.78
C ASP A 125 19.30 4.94 -3.11
N LYS A 126 18.71 5.07 -4.30
CA LYS A 126 17.55 4.27 -4.71
C LYS A 126 17.92 2.89 -5.29
N SER A 127 19.20 2.54 -5.35
CA SER A 127 19.61 1.23 -5.87
C SER A 127 19.04 0.09 -5.02
N GLY A 128 18.53 -0.93 -5.71
CA GLY A 128 17.94 -2.11 -5.06
C GLY A 128 16.51 -1.93 -4.55
N MET A 129 15.89 -0.77 -4.74
CA MET A 129 14.46 -0.61 -4.49
C MET A 129 13.66 -1.42 -5.51
N LEU A 130 12.75 -2.24 -5.03
CA LEU A 130 11.91 -3.08 -5.88
C LEU A 130 10.77 -2.23 -6.47
N GLU A 131 10.78 -2.04 -7.79
CA GLU A 131 9.78 -1.20 -8.51
C GLU A 131 8.44 -1.93 -8.79
N SER A 132 8.36 -3.25 -8.54
CA SER A 132 7.22 -4.08 -8.97
C SER A 132 6.12 -4.17 -7.93
N GLU A 133 4.93 -3.67 -8.27
CA GLU A 133 3.70 -3.74 -7.46
C GLU A 133 2.85 -5.01 -7.70
N TYR A 134 3.13 -5.84 -8.72
CA TYR A 134 2.29 -7.02 -9.00
C TYR A 134 3.04 -8.15 -9.71
N ILE A 135 3.10 -9.33 -9.07
CA ILE A 135 3.59 -10.57 -9.68
C ILE A 135 2.39 -11.31 -10.26
N ASN A 136 2.39 -11.56 -11.56
CA ASN A 136 1.31 -12.32 -12.19
C ASN A 136 1.28 -13.75 -11.64
N PRO A 137 0.19 -14.18 -10.99
CA PRO A 137 0.12 -15.51 -10.41
C PRO A 137 -0.05 -16.57 -11.48
N VAL A 138 0.56 -17.75 -11.25
CA VAL A 138 0.29 -18.95 -12.05
C VAL A 138 -0.74 -19.79 -11.30
N VAL A 139 -1.99 -19.74 -11.75
CA VAL A 139 -3.11 -20.45 -11.11
C VAL A 139 -3.17 -21.90 -11.62
N GLU A 140 -2.93 -22.86 -10.72
CA GLU A 140 -2.91 -24.30 -11.05
C GLU A 140 -4.24 -24.98 -10.71
N MET A 141 -4.96 -24.49 -9.69
CA MET A 141 -6.25 -25.02 -9.29
C MET A 141 -7.10 -23.99 -8.55
N SER A 142 -8.38 -24.31 -8.31
CA SER A 142 -9.27 -23.39 -7.61
C SER A 142 -8.82 -23.19 -6.15
N PRO A 143 -8.98 -21.97 -5.59
CA PRO A 143 -8.63 -21.70 -4.20
C PRO A 143 -9.36 -22.61 -3.21
N LYS A 144 -10.62 -22.95 -3.49
CA LYS A 144 -11.40 -23.88 -2.67
C LYS A 144 -10.75 -25.26 -2.63
N THR A 145 -10.34 -25.79 -3.78
CA THR A 145 -9.71 -27.11 -3.87
C THR A 145 -8.41 -27.14 -3.09
N ALA A 146 -7.52 -26.17 -3.33
CA ALA A 146 -6.23 -26.10 -2.66
C ALA A 146 -6.36 -25.90 -1.14
N PHE A 147 -7.27 -25.03 -0.70
CA PHE A 147 -7.46 -24.71 0.72
C PHE A 147 -7.94 -25.90 1.56
N PHE A 148 -8.76 -26.78 0.99
CA PHE A 148 -9.27 -27.97 1.68
C PHE A 148 -8.48 -29.25 1.36
N ALA A 149 -7.43 -29.17 0.55
CA ALA A 149 -6.61 -30.33 0.21
C ALA A 149 -5.68 -30.73 1.35
N ASP A 150 -5.16 -31.96 1.29
CA ASP A 150 -4.07 -32.39 2.15
C ASP A 150 -2.84 -31.52 1.90
N LYS A 151 -2.26 -31.04 3.00
CA LYS A 151 -1.16 -30.08 2.98
C LYS A 151 0.06 -30.60 3.72
N LYS A 152 1.24 -30.12 3.33
CA LYS A 152 2.52 -30.32 4.03
C LYS A 152 3.17 -28.96 4.27
N SER A 153 3.76 -28.78 5.44
CA SER A 153 4.53 -27.58 5.77
C SER A 153 5.97 -27.76 5.28
N ILE A 154 6.47 -26.81 4.49
CA ILE A 154 7.85 -26.82 3.98
C ILE A 154 8.50 -25.45 4.16
N HIS A 155 9.83 -25.44 4.27
CA HIS A 155 10.58 -24.20 4.45
C HIS A 155 10.39 -23.28 3.24
N LEU A 156 10.20 -21.97 3.47
CA LEU A 156 9.89 -20.97 2.43
C LEU A 156 10.85 -21.05 1.23
N ASP A 157 12.15 -21.17 1.49
CA ASP A 157 13.20 -21.30 0.45
C ASP A 157 13.07 -22.52 -0.46
N LYS A 158 12.29 -23.52 -0.04
CA LYS A 158 12.06 -24.78 -0.76
C LYS A 158 10.68 -24.84 -1.41
N CYS A 159 9.87 -23.78 -1.29
CA CYS A 159 8.52 -23.74 -1.83
C CYS A 159 8.47 -23.52 -3.34
N ALA A 160 9.55 -23.08 -3.97
CA ALA A 160 9.55 -22.77 -5.39
C ALA A 160 9.10 -23.98 -6.22
N GLY A 161 8.05 -23.80 -7.02
CA GLY A 161 7.44 -24.82 -7.86
C GLY A 161 6.27 -25.58 -7.22
N GLU A 162 6.07 -25.48 -5.90
CA GLU A 162 4.96 -26.11 -5.19
C GLU A 162 3.66 -25.29 -5.31
N ILE A 163 2.51 -25.90 -5.02
CA ILE A 163 1.20 -25.23 -5.04
C ILE A 163 0.84 -24.76 -3.63
N CYS A 164 0.57 -23.47 -3.47
CA CYS A 164 0.18 -22.89 -2.19
C CYS A 164 -1.18 -23.41 -1.73
N THR A 165 -1.36 -23.65 -0.43
CA THR A 165 -2.66 -24.08 0.16
C THR A 165 -3.22 -23.07 1.17
N GLU A 166 -2.53 -21.96 1.39
CA GLU A 166 -2.93 -20.90 2.31
C GLU A 166 -2.79 -19.52 1.65
N PHE A 167 -3.33 -18.49 2.30
CA PHE A 167 -3.13 -17.12 1.87
C PHE A 167 -1.83 -16.58 2.45
N VAL A 168 -1.07 -15.82 1.65
CA VAL A 168 0.01 -14.95 2.12
C VAL A 168 -0.38 -13.53 1.76
N MET A 169 -0.80 -12.74 2.74
CA MET A 169 -1.21 -11.34 2.55
C MET A 169 -0.16 -10.39 3.08
N CYS A 170 0.17 -9.37 2.31
CA CYS A 170 1.07 -8.29 2.73
C CYS A 170 0.28 -7.11 3.26
N TYR A 171 0.59 -6.67 4.48
CA TYR A 171 0.03 -5.47 5.06
C TYR A 171 1.13 -4.48 5.50
N PRO A 172 1.06 -3.21 5.05
CA PRO A 172 0.13 -2.67 4.05
C PRO A 172 0.46 -3.15 2.62
N PRO A 173 -0.48 -3.05 1.64
CA PRO A 173 -1.84 -2.48 1.73
C PRO A 173 -2.93 -3.49 2.17
N GLY A 174 -2.60 -4.76 2.41
CA GLY A 174 -3.56 -5.81 2.77
C GLY A 174 -4.05 -6.66 1.60
N ILE A 175 -3.21 -6.84 0.57
CA ILE A 175 -3.53 -7.61 -0.63
C ILE A 175 -2.77 -8.95 -0.60
N PRO A 176 -3.35 -10.06 -1.07
CA PRO A 176 -2.66 -11.34 -1.20
C PRO A 176 -1.47 -11.24 -2.17
N ILE A 177 -0.29 -11.65 -1.70
CA ILE A 177 0.86 -12.01 -2.55
C ILE A 177 0.64 -13.40 -3.14
N LEU A 178 0.08 -14.31 -2.33
CA LEU A 178 -0.29 -15.67 -2.73
C LEU A 178 -1.68 -16.00 -2.25
N ALA A 179 -2.45 -16.66 -3.10
CA ALA A 179 -3.69 -17.34 -2.76
C ALA A 179 -3.54 -18.87 -2.87
N PRO A 180 -4.38 -19.66 -2.17
CA PRO A 180 -4.44 -21.09 -2.37
C PRO A 180 -4.68 -21.45 -3.84
N GLY A 181 -3.96 -22.44 -4.35
CA GLY A 181 -4.07 -22.92 -5.73
C GLY A 181 -3.12 -22.22 -6.72
N GLU A 182 -2.40 -21.20 -6.27
CA GLU A 182 -1.34 -20.56 -7.05
C GLU A 182 0.00 -21.28 -6.85
N ARG A 183 0.80 -21.34 -7.92
CA ARG A 183 2.16 -21.87 -7.89
C ARG A 183 3.09 -20.85 -7.24
N ILE A 184 3.86 -21.30 -6.26
CA ILE A 184 4.86 -20.48 -5.58
C ILE A 184 6.08 -20.36 -6.51
N THR A 185 6.37 -19.15 -6.98
CA THR A 185 7.55 -18.87 -7.81
C THR A 185 8.69 -18.32 -6.96
N LYS A 186 9.91 -18.30 -7.52
CA LYS A 186 11.07 -17.69 -6.85
C LYS A 186 10.86 -16.18 -6.65
N GLU A 187 10.28 -15.50 -7.63
CA GLU A 187 9.97 -14.08 -7.57
C GLU A 187 9.02 -13.76 -6.40
N ILE A 188 8.02 -14.61 -6.16
CA ILE A 188 7.10 -14.48 -5.03
C ILE A 188 7.84 -14.64 -3.70
N ILE A 189 8.74 -15.61 -3.60
CA ILE A 189 9.57 -15.82 -2.40
C ILE A 189 10.47 -14.60 -2.14
N ASP A 190 11.11 -14.08 -3.18
CA ASP A 190 11.98 -12.91 -3.07
C ASP A 190 11.17 -11.65 -2.67
N TYR A 191 9.95 -11.49 -3.21
CA TYR A 191 9.04 -10.42 -2.82
C TYR A 191 8.58 -10.53 -1.36
N ILE A 192 8.20 -11.73 -0.91
CA ILE A 192 7.83 -12.00 0.49
C ILE A 192 8.95 -11.56 1.44
N LYS A 193 10.19 -11.94 1.14
CA LYS A 193 11.36 -11.58 1.96
C LYS A 193 11.63 -10.08 1.95
N TYR A 194 11.58 -9.46 0.78
CA TYR A 194 11.76 -8.02 0.64
C TYR A 194 10.69 -7.25 1.43
N ALA A 195 9.43 -7.67 1.37
CA ALA A 195 8.35 -7.06 2.14
C ALA A 195 8.59 -7.17 3.66
N GLN A 196 9.04 -8.33 4.15
CA GLN A 196 9.41 -8.50 5.57
C GLN A 196 10.58 -7.62 5.97
N GLU A 197 11.61 -7.53 5.13
CA GLU A 197 12.80 -6.68 5.36
C GLU A 197 12.42 -5.20 5.48
N LYS A 198 11.48 -4.74 4.62
CA LYS A 198 10.97 -3.37 4.64
C LYS A 198 10.00 -3.07 5.79
N GLY A 199 9.62 -4.07 6.57
CA GLY A 199 8.75 -3.89 7.75
C GLY A 199 7.27 -4.11 7.49
N CYS A 200 6.88 -4.66 6.33
CA CYS A 200 5.50 -5.09 6.11
C CYS A 200 5.17 -6.30 6.99
N MET A 201 3.96 -6.31 7.54
CA MET A 201 3.41 -7.46 8.25
C MET A 201 2.81 -8.44 7.25
N LEU A 202 3.25 -9.69 7.31
CA LEU A 202 2.65 -10.76 6.52
C LEU A 202 1.65 -11.54 7.37
N THR A 203 0.45 -11.79 6.82
CA THR A 203 -0.66 -12.46 7.50
C THR A 203 -1.28 -13.53 6.63
N GLY A 204 -1.95 -14.52 7.24
CA GLY A 204 -2.58 -15.63 6.54
C GLY A 204 -1.88 -16.98 6.78
N PRO A 205 -0.54 -17.08 6.65
CA PRO A 205 0.14 -18.35 6.87
C PRO A 205 0.00 -18.85 8.30
N GLU A 206 0.00 -20.16 8.45
CA GLU A 206 0.04 -20.82 9.76
C GLU A 206 1.33 -20.47 10.53
N SER A 207 2.44 -20.29 9.81
CA SER A 207 3.71 -19.86 10.37
C SER A 207 3.78 -18.33 10.47
N MET A 208 3.67 -17.78 11.69
CA MET A 208 3.70 -16.31 11.90
C MET A 208 5.02 -15.65 11.51
N ASN A 209 6.14 -16.38 11.58
CA ASN A 209 7.45 -15.88 11.14
C ASN A 209 7.74 -16.17 9.66
N LEU A 210 6.79 -16.82 8.96
CA LEU A 210 6.88 -17.21 7.56
C LEU A 210 8.11 -18.05 7.19
N SER A 211 8.70 -18.73 8.17
CA SER A 211 9.79 -19.68 7.91
C SER A 211 9.32 -20.87 7.06
N HIS A 212 8.03 -21.19 7.14
CA HIS A 212 7.41 -22.28 6.41
C HIS A 212 6.09 -21.83 5.78
N LEU A 213 5.74 -22.47 4.66
CA LEU A 213 4.42 -22.37 4.03
C LEU A 213 3.79 -23.74 3.89
N ASN A 214 2.47 -23.78 3.98
CA ASN A 214 1.68 -24.96 3.66
C ASN A 214 1.48 -25.06 2.15
N VAL A 215 1.97 -26.15 1.58
CA VAL A 215 1.80 -26.48 0.17
C VAL A 215 1.03 -27.78 -0.02
N LEU A 216 0.52 -27.99 -1.23
CA LEU A 216 -0.21 -29.18 -1.60
C LEU A 216 0.66 -30.41 -1.36
N LYS A 217 0.12 -31.40 -0.65
CA LYS A 217 0.78 -32.68 -0.49
C LYS A 217 0.65 -33.44 -1.82
N GLY A 218 1.78 -33.75 -2.45
CA GLY A 218 1.80 -34.64 -3.61
C GLY A 218 1.28 -36.03 -3.24
N GLU A 219 0.71 -36.74 -4.22
CA GLU A 219 0.40 -38.17 -4.10
C GLU A 219 1.66 -39.01 -3.83
#